data_AF-A0A166UYK5-F1
#
_entry.id   AF-A0A166UYK5-F1
#
_cell.length_a   1.000
_cell.length_b   1.000
_cell.length_c   1.000
_cell.angle_alpha   90.00
_cell.angle_beta   90.00
_cell.angle_gamma   90.00
#
_symmetry.space_group_name_H-M   'P 1'
#
loop_
_entity.id
_entity.type
_entity.pdbx_description
1 polymer ?
#
loop_
_entity_poly.entity_id
_entity_poly.type
_entity_poly.pdbx_seq_one_letter_code
_entity_poly.pdbx_strand_id
1 'polypeptide(L)'
;MAPPSQLTVATLSVTRLLKEEISYEKELIQQKAKVATLEAEIKEGKPDEDGNREYMLRQLKLAVEETQKIFPALRTRVEDATVKLEEQIALAESGGASPEEVSTAKQALAKGKEEKTYVTDTGSA
;
A
#
# COMPACT_ATOMS: atom_id res chain seq x y z
N MET A 1 -0.30 32.64 1.26
CA MET A 1 -1.19 31.58 1.81
C MET A 1 -0.75 31.30 3.23
N ALA A 2 -1.69 31.04 4.15
CA ALA A 2 -1.35 30.56 5.48
C ALA A 2 -0.77 29.13 5.41
N PRO A 3 0.15 28.76 6.32
CA PRO A 3 0.62 27.38 6.41
C PRO A 3 -0.52 26.41 6.77
N PRO A 4 -0.46 25.16 6.32
CA PRO A 4 -1.48 24.16 6.66
C PRO A 4 -1.48 23.85 8.16
N SER A 5 -2.66 23.48 8.69
CA SER A 5 -2.80 23.03 10.07
C SER A 5 -2.08 21.70 10.31
N GLN A 6 -1.74 21.40 11.57
CA GLN A 6 -1.11 20.12 11.94
C GLN A 6 -2.00 18.92 11.60
N LEU A 7 -3.33 19.06 11.79
CA LEU A 7 -4.32 18.08 11.38
C LEU A 7 -4.31 17.85 9.86
N THR A 8 -4.26 18.92 9.07
CA THR A 8 -4.14 18.82 7.60
C THR A 8 -2.84 18.12 7.21
N VAL A 9 -1.71 18.46 7.83
CA VAL A 9 -0.42 17.82 7.55
C VAL A 9 -0.44 16.31 7.87
N ALA A 10 -1.00 15.93 9.03
CA ALA A 10 -1.14 14.52 9.42
C ALA A 10 -2.06 13.76 8.45
N THR A 11 -3.17 14.37 8.04
CA THR A 11 -4.12 13.80 7.07
C THR A 11 -3.46 13.51 5.73
N LEU A 12 -2.67 14.46 5.20
CA LEU A 12 -1.94 14.30 3.94
C LEU A 12 -0.86 13.22 4.05
N SER A 13 -0.16 13.14 5.19
CA SER A 13 0.86 12.12 5.44
C SER A 13 0.28 10.71 5.36
N VAL A 14 -0.82 10.46 6.10
CA VAL A 14 -1.53 9.17 6.08
C VAL A 14 -2.04 8.84 4.69
N THR A 15 -2.68 9.80 4.01
CA THR A 15 -3.21 9.60 2.66
C THR A 15 -2.12 9.19 1.67
N ARG A 16 -0.93 9.81 1.74
CA ARG A 16 0.19 9.46 0.85
C ARG A 16 0.74 8.08 1.14
N LEU A 17 0.98 7.77 2.42
CA LEU A 17 1.58 6.51 2.84
C LEU A 17 0.66 5.31 2.53
N LEU A 18 -0.65 5.46 2.71
CA LEU A 18 -1.61 4.42 2.34
C LEU A 18 -1.62 4.18 0.83
N LYS A 19 -1.59 5.24 0.01
CA LYS A 19 -1.48 5.10 -1.45
C LYS A 19 -0.18 4.40 -1.86
N GLU A 20 0.93 4.70 -1.19
CA GLU A 20 2.21 4.02 -1.38
C GLU A 20 2.09 2.52 -1.05
N GLU A 21 1.53 2.17 0.12
CA GLU A 21 1.31 0.76 0.53
C GLU A 21 0.44 0.02 -0.50
N ILE A 22 -0.71 0.58 -0.87
CA ILE A 22 -1.62 -0.01 -1.86
C ILE A 22 -0.95 -0.21 -3.22
N SER A 23 -0.11 0.75 -3.65
CA SER A 23 0.62 0.62 -4.91
C SER A 23 1.56 -0.58 -4.89
N TYR A 24 2.34 -0.74 -3.81
CA TYR A 24 3.24 -1.88 -3.66
C TYR A 24 2.49 -3.20 -3.52
N GLU A 25 1.35 -3.23 -2.84
CA GLU A 25 0.55 -4.45 -2.72
C GLU A 25 -0.02 -4.89 -4.08
N LYS A 26 -0.53 -3.95 -4.89
CA LYS A 26 -0.98 -4.23 -6.27
C LYS A 26 0.16 -4.74 -7.15
N GLU A 27 1.34 -4.13 -7.04
CA GLU A 27 2.53 -4.59 -7.75
C GLU A 27 2.91 -6.03 -7.34
N LEU A 28 2.93 -6.32 -6.04
CA LEU A 28 3.24 -7.65 -5.52
C LEU A 28 2.25 -8.70 -6.04
N ILE A 29 0.95 -8.39 -6.06
CA ILE A 29 -0.09 -9.28 -6.61
C ILE A 29 0.21 -9.60 -8.09
N GLN A 30 0.48 -8.57 -8.90
CA GLN A 30 0.78 -8.76 -10.32
C GLN A 30 2.07 -9.56 -10.55
N GLN A 31 3.12 -9.28 -9.79
CA GLN A 31 4.37 -10.03 -9.87
C GLN A 31 4.16 -11.51 -9.51
N LYS A 32 3.45 -11.81 -8.41
CA LYS A 32 3.12 -13.17 -8.00
C LYS A 32 2.26 -13.92 -9.03
N ALA A 33 1.27 -13.25 -9.61
CA ALA A 33 0.46 -13.83 -10.68
C ALA A 33 1.32 -14.23 -11.89
N LYS A 34 2.24 -13.34 -12.31
CA LYS A 34 3.19 -13.64 -13.38
C LYS A 34 4.16 -14.78 -13.03
N VAL A 35 4.62 -14.88 -11.78
CA VAL A 35 5.42 -16.02 -11.31
C VAL A 35 4.64 -17.31 -11.49
N ALA A 36 3.40 -17.36 -11.00
CA ALA A 36 2.55 -18.54 -11.10
C ALA A 36 2.29 -18.94 -12.56
N THR A 37 2.04 -17.97 -13.44
CA THR A 37 1.89 -18.23 -14.88
C THR A 37 3.17 -18.83 -15.45
N LEU A 38 4.34 -18.21 -15.25
CA LEU A 38 5.61 -18.73 -15.79
C LEU A 38 5.96 -20.11 -15.24
N GLU A 39 5.73 -20.36 -13.95
CA GLU A 39 5.93 -21.69 -13.35
C GLU A 39 5.03 -22.75 -14.00
N ALA A 40 3.77 -22.42 -14.27
CA ALA A 40 2.85 -23.33 -14.96
C ALA A 40 3.30 -23.62 -16.40
N GLU A 41 3.72 -22.59 -17.15
CA GLU A 41 4.20 -22.76 -18.53
C GLU A 41 5.45 -23.63 -18.63
N ILE A 42 6.41 -23.44 -17.70
CA ILE A 42 7.61 -24.28 -17.60
C ILE A 42 7.22 -25.73 -17.27
N LYS A 43 6.32 -25.91 -16.29
CA LYS A 43 5.85 -27.24 -15.87
C LYS A 43 5.10 -27.98 -17.00
N GLU A 44 4.32 -27.27 -17.78
CA GLU A 44 3.59 -27.81 -18.94
C GLU A 44 4.48 -28.03 -20.16
N GLY A 45 5.75 -27.60 -20.12
CA GLY A 45 6.68 -27.74 -21.23
C GLY A 45 6.27 -26.92 -22.45
N LYS A 46 5.60 -25.76 -22.25
CA LYS A 46 5.21 -24.89 -23.36
C LYS A 46 6.46 -24.43 -24.14
N PRO A 47 6.36 -24.20 -25.46
CA PRO A 47 7.48 -23.70 -26.26
C PRO A 47 8.08 -22.45 -25.64
N ASP A 48 9.41 -22.42 -25.46
CA ASP A 48 10.17 -21.26 -25.01
C ASP A 48 10.90 -20.67 -26.22
N GLU A 49 10.22 -19.81 -26.97
CA GLU A 49 10.75 -19.25 -28.22
C GLU A 49 12.04 -18.43 -28.00
N ASP A 50 12.15 -17.76 -26.85
CA ASP A 50 13.29 -16.91 -26.49
C ASP A 50 14.38 -17.66 -25.70
N GLY A 51 14.10 -18.90 -25.25
CA GLY A 51 15.04 -19.75 -24.51
C GLY A 51 15.49 -19.17 -23.16
N ASN A 52 14.72 -18.23 -22.59
CA ASN A 52 15.11 -17.47 -21.40
C ASN A 52 14.08 -17.57 -20.27
N ARG A 53 13.07 -18.45 -20.37
CA ARG A 53 11.94 -18.48 -19.45
C ARG A 53 12.36 -18.73 -17.99
N GLU A 54 13.31 -19.62 -17.73
CA GLU A 54 13.83 -19.87 -16.37
C GLU A 54 14.61 -18.66 -15.83
N TYR A 55 15.31 -17.94 -16.70
CA TYR A 55 15.99 -16.71 -16.31
C TYR A 55 14.98 -15.63 -15.92
N MET A 56 13.93 -15.44 -16.74
CA MET A 56 12.84 -14.51 -16.44
C MET A 56 12.14 -14.86 -15.13
N LEU A 57 11.86 -16.14 -14.90
CA LEU A 57 11.27 -16.61 -13.64
C LEU A 57 12.14 -16.25 -12.43
N ARG A 58 13.46 -16.47 -12.52
CA ARG A 58 14.39 -16.11 -11.43
C ARG A 58 14.40 -14.60 -11.16
N GLN A 59 14.44 -13.78 -12.21
CA GLN A 59 14.40 -12.32 -12.07
C GLN A 59 13.09 -11.84 -11.44
N LEU A 60 11.96 -12.41 -11.86
CA LEU A 60 10.67 -12.05 -11.33
C LEU A 60 10.50 -12.46 -9.85
N LYS A 61 11.01 -13.64 -9.45
CA LYS A 61 11.06 -14.05 -8.04
C LYS A 61 11.91 -13.10 -7.19
N LEU A 62 13.04 -12.64 -7.71
CA LEU A 62 13.86 -11.63 -7.04
C LEU A 62 13.09 -10.31 -6.87
N ALA A 63 12.38 -9.84 -7.90
CA ALA A 63 11.56 -8.64 -7.82
C ALA A 63 10.44 -8.76 -6.77
N VAL A 64 9.81 -9.94 -6.66
CA VAL A 64 8.83 -10.25 -5.58
C VAL A 64 9.49 -10.10 -4.21
N GLU A 65 10.66 -10.68 -3.99
CA GLU A 65 11.38 -10.58 -2.72
C GLU A 65 11.79 -9.15 -2.39
N GLU A 66 12.25 -8.37 -3.38
CA GLU A 66 12.62 -6.97 -3.20
C GLU A 66 11.41 -6.12 -2.83
N THR A 67 10.27 -6.33 -3.50
CA THR A 67 9.02 -5.64 -3.19
C THR A 67 8.54 -6.01 -1.78
N GLN A 68 8.66 -7.29 -1.40
CA GLN A 68 8.32 -7.76 -0.06
C GLN A 68 9.13 -7.09 1.04
N LYS A 69 10.42 -6.79 0.80
CA LYS A 69 11.31 -6.13 1.76
C LYS A 69 10.93 -4.68 2.06
N ILE A 70 10.12 -4.04 1.23
CA ILE A 70 9.66 -2.65 1.46
C ILE A 70 8.55 -2.59 2.52
N PHE A 71 7.68 -3.60 2.57
CA PHE A 71 6.49 -3.57 3.44
C PHE A 71 6.77 -3.37 4.93
N PRO A 72 7.77 -4.00 5.57
CA PRO A 72 7.99 -3.83 7.00
C PRO A 72 8.16 -2.36 7.40
N ALA A 73 9.09 -1.66 6.74
CA ALA A 73 9.35 -0.25 7.03
C ALA A 73 8.19 0.66 6.60
N LEU A 74 7.49 0.33 5.50
CA LEU A 74 6.34 1.09 5.06
C LEU A 74 5.15 0.96 6.02
N ARG A 75 4.86 -0.24 6.50
CA ARG A 75 3.78 -0.52 7.46
C ARG A 75 3.98 0.20 8.77
N THR A 76 5.21 0.19 9.31
CA THR A 76 5.54 0.98 10.50
C THR A 76 5.29 2.48 10.25
N ARG A 77 5.73 3.02 9.10
CA ARG A 77 5.46 4.43 8.77
C ARG A 77 3.96 4.74 8.66
N VAL A 78 3.17 3.83 8.09
CA VAL A 78 1.70 3.96 8.01
C VAL A 78 1.10 3.97 9.42
N GLU A 79 1.46 3.01 10.26
CA GLU A 79 0.99 2.89 11.65
C GLU A 79 1.30 4.15 12.46
N ASP A 80 2.57 4.61 12.45
CA ASP A 80 3.00 5.82 13.14
C ASP A 80 2.23 7.06 12.66
N ALA A 81 2.02 7.19 11.35
CA ALA A 81 1.27 8.31 10.78
C ALA A 81 -0.23 8.24 11.15
N THR A 82 -0.80 7.03 11.20
CA THR A 82 -2.19 6.81 11.63
C THR A 82 -2.39 7.18 13.08
N VAL A 83 -1.52 6.72 13.99
CA VAL A 83 -1.55 7.09 15.41
C VAL A 83 -1.47 8.61 15.57
N LYS A 84 -0.54 9.25 14.87
CA LYS A 84 -0.41 10.71 14.90
C LYS A 84 -1.66 11.43 14.38
N LEU A 85 -2.32 10.90 13.35
CA LEU A 85 -3.56 11.48 12.84
C LEU A 85 -4.70 11.33 13.87
N GLU A 86 -4.81 10.19 14.53
CA GLU A 86 -5.80 9.95 15.59
C GLU A 86 -5.60 10.91 16.77
N GLU A 87 -4.35 11.13 17.21
CA GLU A 87 -4.01 12.13 18.23
C GLU A 87 -4.42 13.55 17.82
N GLN A 88 -4.13 13.95 16.57
CA GLN A 88 -4.48 15.27 16.06
C GLN A 88 -6.01 15.47 15.94
N ILE A 89 -6.75 14.41 15.60
CA ILE A 89 -8.22 14.43 15.61
C ILE A 89 -8.73 14.67 17.04
N ALA A 90 -8.22 13.93 18.03
CA ALA A 90 -8.66 14.08 19.42
C ALA A 90 -8.39 15.49 19.96
N LEU A 91 -7.21 16.05 19.66
CA LEU A 91 -6.87 17.44 20.01
C LEU A 91 -7.82 18.44 19.34
N ALA A 92 -8.08 18.27 18.04
CA ALA A 92 -8.96 19.12 17.25
C ALA A 92 -10.41 19.12 17.78
N GLU A 93 -10.92 17.95 18.18
CA GLU A 93 -12.26 17.79 18.77
C GLU A 93 -12.37 18.46 20.14
N SER A 94 -11.31 18.40 20.95
CA SER A 94 -11.28 19.07 22.27
C SER A 94 -11.04 20.58 22.20
N GLY A 95 -10.44 21.06 21.10
CA GLY A 95 -9.94 22.44 20.95
C GLY A 95 -10.79 23.36 20.06
N GLY A 96 -11.94 22.90 19.56
CA GLY A 96 -12.82 23.70 18.70
C GLY A 96 -12.27 23.96 17.28
N ALA A 97 -11.48 23.02 16.75
CA ALA A 97 -10.97 23.09 15.38
C ALA A 97 -12.10 23.00 14.33
N SER A 98 -11.77 23.29 13.07
CA SER A 98 -12.73 23.26 11.97
C SER A 98 -13.39 21.87 11.85
N PRO A 99 -14.73 21.76 11.95
CA PRO A 99 -15.45 20.51 11.77
C PRO A 99 -15.17 19.83 10.42
N GLU A 100 -14.86 20.62 9.39
CA GLU A 100 -14.54 20.13 8.05
C GLU A 100 -13.17 19.42 8.02
N GLU A 101 -12.16 19.97 8.70
CA GLU A 101 -10.83 19.34 8.79
C GLU A 101 -10.92 18.02 9.57
N VAL A 102 -11.68 18.00 10.67
CA VAL A 102 -11.92 16.78 11.47
C VAL A 102 -12.65 15.71 10.65
N SER A 103 -13.70 16.10 9.92
CA SER A 103 -14.42 15.21 9.02
C SER A 103 -13.50 14.61 7.94
N THR A 104 -12.69 15.45 7.31
CA THR A 104 -11.73 15.03 6.27
C THR A 104 -10.69 14.05 6.81
N ALA A 105 -10.14 14.32 8.01
CA ALA A 105 -9.19 13.45 8.68
C ALA A 105 -9.79 12.07 8.99
N LYS A 106 -11.01 12.02 9.53
CA LYS A 106 -11.74 10.76 9.77
C LYS A 106 -12.02 9.99 8.49
N GLN A 107 -12.41 10.68 7.41
CA GLN A 107 -12.62 10.05 6.12
C GLN A 107 -11.32 9.45 5.54
N ALA A 108 -10.18 10.11 5.72
CA ALA A 108 -8.89 9.57 5.28
C ALA A 108 -8.55 8.25 5.99
N LEU A 109 -8.81 8.16 7.30
CA LEU A 109 -8.65 6.92 8.06
C LEU A 109 -9.61 5.82 7.59
N ALA A 110 -10.88 6.16 7.36
CA ALA A 110 -11.89 5.20 6.91
C ALA A 110 -11.55 4.64 5.51
N LYS A 111 -11.24 5.52 4.55
CA LYS A 111 -10.84 5.12 3.19
C LYS A 111 -9.57 4.27 3.19
N GLY A 112 -8.60 4.63 4.02
CA GLY A 112 -7.39 3.82 4.19
C GLY A 112 -7.66 2.39 4.63
N LYS A 113 -8.57 2.20 5.59
CA LYS A 113 -8.98 0.87 6.06
C LYS A 113 -9.75 0.11 4.98
N GLU A 114 -10.67 0.76 4.27
CA GLU A 114 -11.46 0.14 3.20
C GLU A 114 -10.58 -0.31 2.02
N GLU A 115 -9.70 0.57 1.53
CA GLU A 115 -8.81 0.26 0.41
C GLU A 115 -7.83 -0.87 0.76
N LYS A 116 -7.33 -0.91 2.00
CA LYS A 116 -6.46 -1.99 2.48
C LYS A 116 -7.18 -3.34 2.49
N THR A 117 -8.42 -3.39 2.98
CA THR A 117 -9.25 -4.61 2.97
C THR A 117 -9.49 -5.11 1.54
N TYR A 118 -9.80 -4.20 0.61
CA TYR A 118 -10.00 -4.57 -0.80
C TYR A 118 -8.76 -5.21 -1.43
N VAL A 119 -7.56 -4.71 -1.11
CA VAL A 119 -6.31 -5.29 -1.61
C VAL A 119 -6.02 -6.65 -1.00
N THR A 120 -6.32 -6.87 0.29
CA THR A 120 -6.16 -8.19 0.91
C THR A 120 -7.11 -9.24 0.35
N ASP A 121 -8.35 -8.86 0.01
CA ASP A 121 -9.34 -9.77 -0.57
C ASP A 121 -8.96 -10.16 -2.01
N THR A 122 -8.48 -9.21 -2.80
CA THR A 122 -8.05 -9.46 -4.20
C THR A 122 -6.72 -10.20 -4.31
N GLY A 123 -5.86 -10.15 -3.29
CA GLY A 123 -4.62 -10.92 -3.23
C GLY A 123 -4.76 -12.35 -2.69
N SER A 124 -5.94 -12.73 -2.18
CA SER A 124 -6.22 -14.05 -1.59
C SER A 124 -6.98 -15.01 -2.53
N ALA A 125 -7.28 -14.58 -3.76
CA ALA A 125 -7.93 -15.36 -4.81
C ALA A 125 -6.91 -15.86 -5.85
#